data_AF-A0A182Q0I0-F1
#
_entry.id   AF-A0A182Q0I0-F1
#
_cell.length_a   1.000
_cell.length_b   1.000
_cell.length_c   1.000
_cell.angle_alpha   90.00
_cell.angle_beta   90.00
_cell.angle_gamma   90.00
#
_symmetry.space_group_name_H-M   'P 1'
#
loop_
_entity.id
_entity.type
_entity.pdbx_description
1 polymer ?
#
loop_
_entity_poly.entity_id
_entity_poly.type
_entity_poly.pdbx_seq_one_letter_code
_entity_poly.pdbx_strand_id
1 'polypeptide(L)'
;MVFGTDYFFIVRLLLLSCSLLAWVDARAVMQPSLEVGRRLREYHAQVQSVARTLPQRHKRPFEFGAGFYKEFDIIERIPRRGRNGLALIDSSNVRWPNAVVPYEIQGNFTTAEKSIIKAAIAQFAVKTCVRFIPHTTEDIFVTIDNSETGCWSYVGRSMDNVDNRVNLQSTECVKTFVVVHELMHVIGFFHEFVRPDRDSYISIDRSALKPEFQTDEFFESNFAKMPESAVVLYGRPYDYGSVLHYSKYAGSANPTKPVMNNLQPWNGDFGNEYGLSPSDIIEICYMYCNSTTTSACPAPKTTTSTTTKVTKTTTSTTTKVTKPTTSTTTKKTTTTKPKTVKTTTTKPVTTTSTTGKCTTKRPASATKPGYHGSWQFQTLDPRSPPHRNYRVPSHDHHHK
;
A
#
# COMPACT_ATOMS: atom_id res chain seq x y z
N MET A 1 30.34 -46.61 22.21
CA MET A 1 29.55 -45.41 21.88
C MET A 1 28.56 -45.80 20.80
N VAL A 2 27.29 -45.98 21.16
CA VAL A 2 26.21 -46.27 20.20
C VAL A 2 25.46 -44.96 19.98
N PHE A 3 25.93 -44.17 19.02
CA PHE A 3 25.20 -43.03 18.47
C PHE A 3 25.35 -43.16 16.96
N GLY A 4 24.31 -43.61 16.23
CA GLY A 4 24.53 -43.88 14.81
C GLY A 4 23.32 -44.00 13.89
N THR A 5 22.14 -44.40 14.39
CA THR A 5 20.97 -44.61 13.50
C THR A 5 19.79 -43.75 13.91
N ASP A 6 19.47 -43.65 15.19
CA ASP A 6 18.29 -42.92 15.66
C ASP A 6 18.39 -41.41 15.40
N TYR A 7 19.60 -40.85 15.47
CA TYR A 7 19.83 -39.42 15.21
C TYR A 7 19.59 -39.05 13.74
N PHE A 8 19.97 -39.92 12.80
CA PHE A 8 19.73 -39.70 11.36
C PHE A 8 18.26 -39.85 10.99
N PHE A 9 17.53 -40.76 11.64
CA PHE A 9 16.08 -40.89 11.47
C PHE A 9 15.34 -39.67 12.03
N ILE A 10 15.71 -39.19 13.23
CA ILE A 10 15.11 -37.99 13.84
C ILE A 10 15.39 -36.74 13.00
N VAL A 11 16.62 -36.54 12.52
CA VAL A 11 16.96 -35.40 11.65
C VAL A 11 16.21 -35.49 10.32
N ARG A 12 16.06 -36.66 9.72
CA ARG A 12 15.26 -36.82 8.48
C ARG A 12 13.77 -36.56 8.72
N LEU A 13 13.21 -37.01 9.85
CA LEU A 13 11.82 -36.73 10.20
C LEU A 13 11.59 -35.23 10.42
N LEU A 14 12.51 -34.55 11.12
CA LEU A 14 12.47 -33.11 11.35
C LEU A 14 12.62 -32.30 10.06
N LEU A 15 13.51 -32.72 9.15
CA LEU A 15 13.67 -32.08 7.84
C LEU A 15 12.44 -32.32 6.94
N LEU A 16 11.84 -33.52 6.98
CA LEU A 16 10.57 -33.77 6.29
C LEU A 16 9.44 -32.92 6.89
N SER A 17 9.32 -32.83 8.22
CA SER A 17 8.29 -32.04 8.87
C SER A 17 8.44 -30.55 8.58
N CYS A 18 9.66 -30.01 8.61
CA CYS A 18 9.92 -28.61 8.24
C CYS A 18 9.60 -28.35 6.76
N SER A 19 9.90 -29.31 5.88
CA SER A 19 9.56 -29.19 4.45
C SER A 19 8.05 -29.25 4.24
N LEU A 20 7.33 -30.13 4.94
CA LEU A 20 5.87 -30.20 4.88
C LEU A 20 5.21 -28.92 5.40
N LEU A 21 5.69 -28.34 6.51
CA LEU A 21 5.16 -27.09 7.05
C LEU A 21 5.35 -25.91 6.08
N ALA A 22 6.56 -25.73 5.55
CA ALA A 22 6.83 -24.67 4.57
C ALA A 22 5.98 -24.82 3.28
N TRP A 23 5.70 -26.06 2.87
CA TRP A 23 4.82 -26.35 1.74
C TRP A 23 3.34 -26.07 2.03
N VAL A 24 2.88 -26.28 3.27
CA VAL A 24 1.51 -25.94 3.69
C VAL A 24 1.33 -24.42 3.76
N ASP A 25 2.31 -23.70 4.29
CA ASP A 25 2.26 -22.23 4.40
C ASP A 25 2.28 -21.55 3.04
N ALA A 26 3.13 -22.02 2.10
CA ALA A 26 3.13 -21.51 0.73
C ALA A 26 1.79 -21.75 0.03
N ARG A 27 1.14 -22.89 0.26
CA ARG A 27 -0.20 -23.17 -0.30
C ARG A 27 -1.27 -22.23 0.23
N ALA A 28 -1.15 -21.76 1.47
CA ALA A 28 -2.13 -20.85 2.07
C ALA A 28 -2.20 -19.52 1.31
N VAL A 29 -1.04 -18.93 0.98
CA VAL A 29 -0.93 -17.63 0.28
C VAL A 29 -1.31 -17.72 -1.21
N MET A 30 -1.26 -18.91 -1.78
CA MET A 30 -1.46 -19.13 -3.20
C MET A 30 -2.89 -19.51 -3.57
N GLN A 31 -3.80 -19.65 -2.59
CA GLN A 31 -5.19 -20.07 -2.82
C GLN A 31 -6.17 -19.30 -1.91
N PRO A 32 -7.40 -19.06 -2.35
CA PRO A 32 -8.44 -18.48 -1.51
C PRO A 32 -8.74 -19.33 -0.26
N SER A 33 -9.08 -18.66 0.85
CA SER A 33 -9.33 -19.30 2.15
C SER A 33 -10.76 -19.08 2.64
N LEU A 34 -11.46 -20.19 2.88
CA LEU A 34 -12.83 -20.19 3.43
C LEU A 34 -12.96 -19.42 4.76
N GLU A 35 -11.88 -19.39 5.55
CA GLU A 35 -11.82 -18.66 6.81
C GLU A 35 -11.89 -17.15 6.59
N VAL A 36 -11.27 -16.63 5.52
CA VAL A 36 -11.39 -15.21 5.14
C VAL A 36 -12.83 -14.89 4.76
N GLY A 37 -13.47 -15.79 4.01
CA GLY A 37 -14.89 -15.64 3.66
C GLY A 37 -15.81 -15.67 4.88
N ARG A 38 -15.50 -16.49 5.90
CA ARG A 38 -16.23 -16.51 7.18
C ARG A 38 -16.10 -15.18 7.90
N ARG A 39 -14.88 -14.65 8.04
CA ARG A 39 -14.61 -13.34 8.68
C ARG A 39 -15.39 -12.20 8.02
N LEU A 40 -15.43 -12.17 6.68
CA LEU A 40 -16.19 -11.17 5.94
C LEU A 40 -17.71 -11.27 6.18
N ARG A 41 -18.26 -12.48 6.20
CA ARG A 41 -19.70 -12.69 6.49
C ARG A 41 -20.06 -12.28 7.92
N GLU A 42 -19.19 -12.58 8.89
CA GLU A 42 -19.38 -12.17 10.28
C GLU A 42 -19.33 -10.64 10.42
N TYR A 43 -18.37 -10.00 9.77
CA TYR A 43 -18.30 -8.55 9.72
C TYR A 43 -19.57 -7.94 9.13
N HIS A 44 -20.06 -8.47 8.00
CA HIS A 44 -21.31 -8.02 7.38
C HIS A 44 -22.50 -8.13 8.35
N ALA A 45 -22.65 -9.27 9.02
CA ALA A 45 -23.73 -9.49 9.99
C ALA A 45 -23.64 -8.52 11.19
N GLN A 46 -22.43 -8.22 11.66
CA GLN A 46 -22.21 -7.24 12.74
C GLN A 46 -22.57 -5.82 12.30
N VAL A 47 -22.17 -5.41 11.08
CA VAL A 47 -22.51 -4.09 10.52
C VAL A 47 -24.02 -3.92 10.33
N GLN A 48 -24.73 -4.99 9.93
CA GLN A 48 -26.19 -4.95 9.79
C GLN A 48 -26.93 -4.92 11.14
N SER A 49 -26.41 -5.62 12.17
CA SER A 49 -27.09 -5.76 13.47
C SER A 49 -26.84 -4.60 14.43
N VAL A 50 -25.66 -3.97 14.39
CA VAL A 50 -25.31 -2.88 15.30
C VAL A 50 -25.66 -1.54 14.63
N ALA A 51 -26.76 -0.92 15.08
CA ALA A 51 -27.15 0.42 14.70
C ALA A 51 -26.03 1.44 15.04
N ARG A 52 -25.16 1.75 14.06
CA ARG A 52 -24.26 2.93 13.87
C ARG A 52 -23.47 3.52 15.07
N THR A 53 -23.54 2.97 16.28
CA THR A 53 -23.10 3.64 17.53
C THR A 53 -21.78 3.13 18.11
N LEU A 54 -21.25 2.00 17.64
CA LEU A 54 -19.86 1.61 17.96
C LEU A 54 -18.92 2.23 16.92
N PRO A 55 -17.72 2.70 17.32
CA PRO A 55 -16.69 3.08 16.38
C PRO A 55 -16.30 1.83 15.58
N GLN A 56 -16.87 1.71 14.38
CA GLN A 56 -16.59 0.67 13.38
C GLN A 56 -15.14 0.84 12.92
N ARG A 57 -14.21 0.24 13.66
CA ARG A 57 -12.76 0.44 13.48
C ARG A 57 -12.12 -0.46 12.42
N HIS A 58 -12.84 -1.46 11.91
CA HIS A 58 -12.36 -2.30 10.80
C HIS A 58 -13.23 -2.05 9.58
N LYS A 59 -12.89 -1.03 8.80
CA LYS A 59 -13.71 -0.61 7.66
C LYS A 59 -13.28 -1.22 6.33
N ARG A 60 -12.22 -2.03 6.33
CA ARG A 60 -11.50 -2.45 5.13
C ARG A 60 -11.60 -3.97 4.95
N PRO A 61 -12.52 -4.43 4.10
CA PRO A 61 -12.74 -5.85 3.82
C PRO A 61 -11.49 -6.62 3.43
N PHE A 62 -10.56 -5.99 2.71
CA PHE A 62 -9.30 -6.59 2.30
C PHE A 62 -8.33 -6.91 3.48
N GLU A 63 -8.47 -6.26 4.63
CA GLU A 63 -7.63 -6.56 5.81
C GLU A 63 -8.01 -7.88 6.52
N PHE A 64 -9.14 -8.50 6.18
CA PHE A 64 -9.60 -9.73 6.83
C PHE A 64 -8.84 -10.99 6.40
N GLY A 65 -8.02 -10.90 5.35
CA GLY A 65 -7.18 -12.01 4.88
C GLY A 65 -5.91 -12.24 5.70
N ALA A 66 -5.74 -11.56 6.83
CA ALA A 66 -4.62 -11.76 7.74
C ALA A 66 -4.38 -13.22 8.11
N GLY A 67 -3.18 -13.71 7.79
CA GLY A 67 -2.72 -15.07 8.02
C GLY A 67 -3.08 -16.06 6.92
N PHE A 68 -3.72 -15.60 5.84
CA PHE A 68 -4.10 -16.44 4.69
C PHE A 68 -3.55 -15.91 3.39
N TYR A 69 -3.61 -14.61 3.16
CA TYR A 69 -3.09 -13.98 1.95
C TYR A 69 -1.86 -13.16 2.28
N LYS A 70 -0.95 -13.01 1.32
CA LYS A 70 0.23 -12.16 1.49
C LYS A 70 -0.23 -10.73 1.65
N GLU A 71 0.35 -10.05 2.62
CA GLU A 71 -0.06 -8.70 2.98
C GLU A 71 -1.58 -8.57 3.16
N PHE A 72 -2.29 -9.67 3.47
CA PHE A 72 -3.74 -9.83 3.70
C PHE A 72 -4.69 -9.83 2.50
N ASP A 73 -4.28 -9.46 1.28
CA ASP A 73 -5.14 -9.49 0.08
C ASP A 73 -4.37 -9.79 -1.23
N ILE A 74 -3.09 -10.15 -1.16
CA ILE A 74 -2.30 -10.53 -2.33
C ILE A 74 -2.22 -12.05 -2.42
N ILE A 75 -2.63 -12.60 -3.56
CA ILE A 75 -2.36 -14.00 -3.91
C ILE A 75 -1.02 -14.07 -4.64
N GLU A 76 -0.12 -14.92 -4.15
CA GLU A 76 1.16 -15.15 -4.81
C GLU A 76 1.03 -16.19 -5.94
N ARG A 77 1.84 -15.99 -6.98
CA ARG A 77 1.94 -16.92 -8.11
C ARG A 77 2.79 -18.13 -7.71
N ILE A 78 2.40 -19.33 -8.16
CA ILE A 78 3.21 -20.57 -8.04
C ILE A 78 4.62 -20.28 -8.59
N PRO A 79 5.71 -20.70 -7.92
CA PRO A 79 7.00 -20.02 -8.03
C PRO A 79 7.58 -20.04 -9.45
N ARG A 80 7.33 -18.95 -10.18
CA ARG A 80 8.31 -18.30 -11.03
C ARG A 80 8.77 -17.06 -10.28
N ARG A 81 9.73 -17.24 -9.35
CA ARG A 81 10.49 -16.22 -8.61
C ARG A 81 9.81 -14.84 -8.60
N GLY A 82 8.95 -14.60 -7.61
CA GLY A 82 8.35 -13.29 -7.39
C GLY A 82 9.44 -12.20 -7.30
N ARG A 83 9.33 -11.17 -8.13
CA ARG A 83 10.02 -9.88 -8.00
C ARG A 83 8.98 -8.80 -8.26
N ASN A 84 8.91 -7.79 -7.40
CA ASN A 84 7.70 -6.98 -7.23
C ASN A 84 8.04 -5.49 -7.03
N GLY A 85 7.33 -4.59 -7.75
CA GLY A 85 7.58 -3.13 -7.83
C GLY A 85 8.46 -2.66 -9.01
N LEU A 86 8.56 -3.50 -10.05
CA LEU A 86 9.62 -3.51 -11.06
C LEU A 86 9.91 -2.15 -11.70
N ALA A 87 11.12 -1.65 -11.42
CA ALA A 87 11.85 -0.75 -12.30
C ALA A 87 11.89 -1.33 -13.72
N LEU A 88 11.92 -0.46 -14.73
CA LEU A 88 11.85 -0.73 -16.18
C LEU A 88 12.87 -1.75 -16.73
N ILE A 89 13.75 -2.34 -15.91
CA ILE A 89 15.04 -2.84 -16.35
C ILE A 89 15.08 -4.37 -16.58
N ASP A 90 14.10 -5.19 -16.13
CA ASP A 90 14.23 -6.66 -16.33
C ASP A 90 12.95 -7.50 -16.55
N SER A 91 11.75 -6.91 -16.75
CA SER A 91 10.62 -7.70 -17.26
C SER A 91 9.51 -6.85 -17.87
N SER A 92 9.57 -6.65 -19.19
CA SER A 92 8.50 -6.02 -19.98
C SER A 92 7.12 -6.69 -19.83
N ASN A 93 7.07 -7.93 -19.33
CA ASN A 93 5.85 -8.73 -19.28
C ASN A 93 4.96 -8.49 -18.04
N VAL A 94 5.46 -7.83 -16.98
CA VAL A 94 4.70 -7.64 -15.72
C VAL A 94 3.86 -6.37 -15.68
N ARG A 95 4.12 -5.40 -16.57
CA ARG A 95 3.30 -4.20 -16.73
C ARG A 95 2.33 -4.42 -17.87
N TRP A 96 1.17 -3.79 -17.78
CA TRP A 96 0.20 -3.81 -18.87
C TRP A 96 0.70 -2.95 -20.05
N PRO A 97 0.86 -3.53 -21.25
CA PRO A 97 1.33 -2.79 -22.41
C PRO A 97 0.43 -1.59 -22.72
N ASN A 98 1.03 -0.47 -23.11
CA ASN A 98 0.32 0.77 -23.49
C ASN A 98 -0.62 1.33 -22.41
N ALA A 99 -0.43 0.94 -21.14
CA ALA A 99 -1.35 1.27 -20.04
C ALA A 99 -2.79 0.77 -20.28
N VAL A 100 -2.97 -0.27 -21.11
CA VAL A 100 -4.28 -0.86 -21.43
C VAL A 100 -4.42 -2.19 -20.70
N VAL A 101 -5.50 -2.31 -19.94
CA VAL A 101 -5.86 -3.50 -19.15
C VAL A 101 -7.19 -4.05 -19.67
N PRO A 102 -7.17 -5.03 -20.59
CA PRO A 102 -8.39 -5.74 -20.97
C PRO A 102 -8.97 -6.45 -19.75
N TYR A 103 -10.28 -6.38 -19.54
CA TYR A 103 -10.95 -7.03 -18.41
C TYR A 103 -12.31 -7.63 -18.79
N GLU A 104 -12.70 -8.66 -18.06
CA GLU A 104 -14.04 -9.24 -18.10
C GLU A 104 -14.64 -9.26 -16.69
N ILE A 105 -15.94 -8.98 -16.57
CA ILE A 105 -16.69 -9.18 -15.32
C ILE A 105 -17.43 -10.51 -15.45
N GLN A 106 -16.80 -11.58 -14.97
CA GLN A 106 -17.34 -12.94 -15.03
C GLN A 106 -18.25 -13.27 -13.83
N GLY A 107 -17.93 -12.71 -12.66
CA GLY A 107 -18.65 -13.00 -11.42
C GLY A 107 -20.15 -12.72 -11.49
N ASN A 108 -20.92 -13.43 -10.67
CA ASN A 108 -22.36 -13.25 -10.53
C ASN A 108 -22.66 -12.03 -9.64
N PHE A 109 -22.42 -10.84 -10.19
CA PHE A 109 -22.70 -9.56 -9.56
C PHE A 109 -24.10 -9.05 -9.93
N THR A 110 -24.79 -8.46 -8.96
CA THR A 110 -26.02 -7.70 -9.20
C THR A 110 -25.77 -6.47 -10.10
N THR A 111 -26.82 -5.91 -10.69
CA THR A 111 -26.72 -4.67 -11.50
C THR A 111 -26.11 -3.51 -10.70
N ALA A 112 -26.45 -3.40 -9.41
CA ALA A 112 -25.91 -2.37 -8.53
C ALA A 112 -24.39 -2.56 -8.30
N GLU A 113 -23.96 -3.79 -8.02
CA GLU A 113 -22.55 -4.15 -7.85
C GLU A 113 -21.75 -3.90 -9.14
N LYS A 114 -22.27 -4.30 -10.30
CA LYS A 114 -21.65 -4.00 -11.61
C LYS A 114 -21.49 -2.50 -11.84
N SER A 115 -22.44 -1.68 -11.36
CA SER A 115 -22.34 -0.22 -11.44
C SER A 115 -21.18 0.32 -10.58
N ILE A 116 -21.02 -0.21 -9.36
CA ILE A 116 -19.91 0.16 -8.46
C ILE A 116 -18.56 -0.22 -9.07
N ILE A 117 -18.43 -1.44 -9.61
CA ILE A 117 -17.20 -1.90 -10.28
C ILE A 117 -16.84 -0.98 -11.45
N LYS A 118 -17.82 -0.65 -12.30
CA LYS A 118 -17.63 0.29 -13.42
C LYS A 118 -17.24 1.70 -12.96
N ALA A 119 -17.82 2.19 -11.86
CA ALA A 119 -17.48 3.49 -11.29
C ALA A 119 -16.04 3.53 -10.76
N ALA A 120 -15.57 2.44 -10.13
CA ALA A 120 -14.18 2.29 -9.69
C ALA A 120 -13.22 2.29 -10.89
N ILE A 121 -13.52 1.49 -11.93
CA ILE A 121 -12.78 1.46 -13.19
C ILE A 121 -12.68 2.86 -13.82
N ALA A 122 -13.79 3.60 -13.87
CA ALA A 122 -13.84 4.94 -14.45
C ALA A 122 -12.89 5.93 -13.76
N GLN A 123 -12.56 5.75 -12.47
CA GLN A 123 -11.61 6.63 -11.77
C GLN A 123 -10.24 6.63 -12.44
N PHE A 124 -9.74 5.49 -12.90
CA PHE A 124 -8.44 5.38 -13.58
C PHE A 124 -8.44 6.15 -14.90
N ALA A 125 -9.52 6.01 -15.69
CA ALA A 125 -9.66 6.68 -16.98
C ALA A 125 -9.75 8.21 -16.83
N VAL A 126 -10.40 8.70 -15.76
CA VAL A 126 -10.56 10.13 -15.47
C VAL A 126 -9.28 10.76 -14.94
N LYS A 127 -8.51 10.04 -14.12
CA LYS A 127 -7.39 10.61 -13.34
C LYS A 127 -6.00 10.30 -13.91
N THR A 128 -5.89 9.33 -14.82
CA THR A 128 -4.60 8.80 -15.31
C THR A 128 -4.66 8.44 -16.80
N CYS A 129 -3.56 7.94 -17.37
CA CYS A 129 -3.56 7.35 -18.71
C CYS A 129 -3.96 5.85 -18.75
N VAL A 130 -4.09 5.18 -17.61
CA VAL A 130 -4.47 3.75 -17.58
C VAL A 130 -5.89 3.58 -18.10
N ARG A 131 -6.11 2.59 -18.96
CA ARG A 131 -7.40 2.28 -19.58
C ARG A 131 -7.75 0.82 -19.33
N PHE A 132 -8.68 0.59 -18.43
CA PHE A 132 -9.37 -0.68 -18.34
C PHE A 132 -10.42 -0.74 -19.45
N ILE A 133 -10.33 -1.72 -20.33
CA ILE A 133 -11.24 -1.89 -21.48
C ILE A 133 -11.95 -3.24 -21.39
N PRO A 134 -13.24 -3.34 -21.75
CA PRO A 134 -13.88 -4.65 -21.89
C PRO A 134 -13.10 -5.51 -22.88
N HIS A 135 -12.69 -6.69 -22.42
CA HIS A 135 -11.98 -7.67 -23.24
C HIS A 135 -12.87 -8.18 -24.38
N THR A 136 -12.24 -8.44 -25.53
CA THR A 136 -12.86 -9.01 -26.72
C THR A 136 -12.05 -10.17 -27.30
N THR A 137 -10.81 -9.91 -27.72
CA THR A 137 -9.95 -10.86 -28.46
C THR A 137 -8.53 -10.91 -27.92
N GLU A 138 -8.21 -10.08 -26.93
CA GLU A 138 -6.90 -10.00 -26.30
C GLU A 138 -6.59 -11.29 -25.52
N ASP A 139 -5.52 -12.02 -25.88
CA ASP A 139 -5.18 -13.27 -25.20
C ASP A 139 -4.96 -13.13 -23.68
N ILE A 140 -4.49 -11.96 -23.24
CA ILE A 140 -4.15 -11.66 -21.85
C ILE A 140 -5.09 -10.58 -21.33
N PHE A 141 -5.87 -10.91 -20.31
CA PHE A 141 -6.88 -10.02 -19.71
C PHE A 141 -7.09 -10.34 -18.23
N VAL A 142 -7.80 -9.46 -17.54
CA VAL A 142 -8.14 -9.59 -16.13
C VAL A 142 -9.56 -10.14 -15.96
N THR A 143 -9.72 -11.19 -15.17
CA THR A 143 -11.05 -11.67 -14.77
C THR A 143 -11.43 -11.07 -13.42
N ILE A 144 -12.55 -10.33 -13.39
CA ILE A 144 -13.18 -9.83 -12.16
C ILE A 144 -14.31 -10.80 -11.77
N ASP A 145 -14.16 -11.42 -10.60
CA ASP A 145 -15.00 -12.52 -10.12
C ASP A 145 -15.46 -12.30 -8.67
N ASN A 146 -16.45 -13.07 -8.23
CA ASN A 146 -16.90 -13.16 -6.83
C ASN A 146 -17.23 -14.60 -6.40
N SER A 147 -16.77 -15.59 -7.17
CA SER A 147 -16.97 -17.01 -6.87
C SER A 147 -16.15 -17.49 -5.65
N GLU A 148 -15.03 -16.82 -5.35
CA GLU A 148 -14.12 -17.17 -4.28
C GLU A 148 -14.31 -16.28 -3.04
N THR A 149 -13.59 -16.62 -1.97
CA THR A 149 -13.64 -15.88 -0.69
C THR A 149 -12.58 -14.79 -0.59
N GLY A 150 -12.91 -13.68 0.09
CA GLY A 150 -12.00 -12.55 0.30
C GLY A 150 -12.12 -11.43 -0.74
N CYS A 151 -11.42 -10.34 -0.48
CA CYS A 151 -11.08 -9.33 -1.47
C CYS A 151 -9.59 -9.52 -1.75
N TRP A 152 -9.23 -9.82 -3.00
CA TRP A 152 -7.83 -10.07 -3.34
C TRP A 152 -7.56 -9.93 -4.83
N SER A 153 -6.28 -9.73 -5.16
CA SER A 153 -5.77 -9.80 -6.52
C SER A 153 -4.34 -10.34 -6.57
N TYR A 154 -3.86 -10.60 -7.77
CA TYR A 154 -2.43 -10.73 -8.07
C TYR A 154 -1.84 -9.35 -8.35
N VAL A 155 -0.52 -9.22 -8.21
CA VAL A 155 0.15 -7.96 -8.54
C VAL A 155 0.75 -7.97 -9.95
N GLY A 156 0.34 -6.99 -10.75
CA GLY A 156 0.79 -6.79 -12.11
C GLY A 156 0.23 -7.80 -13.12
N ARG A 157 0.69 -7.72 -14.36
CA ARG A 157 0.31 -8.61 -15.45
C ARG A 157 1.03 -9.95 -15.37
N SER A 158 0.31 -11.02 -15.72
CA SER A 158 0.82 -12.35 -16.00
C SER A 158 0.54 -12.73 -17.46
N MET A 159 1.35 -13.65 -18.01
CA MET A 159 1.09 -14.26 -19.31
C MET A 159 0.11 -15.44 -19.21
N ASP A 160 -0.33 -15.77 -17.99
CA ASP A 160 -1.37 -16.77 -17.73
C ASP A 160 -2.54 -16.09 -17.02
N ASN A 161 -3.74 -16.18 -17.61
CA ASN A 161 -4.93 -15.50 -17.08
C ASN A 161 -5.40 -16.07 -15.74
N VAL A 162 -4.98 -17.30 -15.36
CA VAL A 162 -5.26 -17.81 -14.00
C VAL A 162 -4.66 -16.91 -12.91
N ASP A 163 -3.55 -16.23 -13.24
CA ASP A 163 -2.82 -15.29 -12.38
C ASP A 163 -3.17 -13.80 -12.68
N ASN A 164 -4.22 -13.54 -13.47
CA ASN A 164 -4.77 -12.21 -13.75
C ASN A 164 -6.21 -12.12 -13.24
N ARG A 165 -6.42 -12.42 -11.95
CA ARG A 165 -7.75 -12.42 -11.34
C ARG A 165 -7.88 -11.37 -10.24
N VAL A 166 -9.09 -10.87 -10.10
CA VAL A 166 -9.54 -10.06 -8.97
C VAL A 166 -10.77 -10.74 -8.40
N ASN A 167 -10.76 -11.06 -7.11
CA ASN A 167 -11.94 -11.56 -6.42
C ASN A 167 -12.54 -10.47 -5.53
N LEU A 168 -13.84 -10.25 -5.68
CA LEU A 168 -14.62 -9.27 -4.93
C LEU A 168 -15.81 -9.98 -4.28
N GLN A 169 -15.58 -10.70 -3.18
CA GLN A 169 -16.65 -11.39 -2.47
C GLN A 169 -17.78 -10.41 -2.08
N SER A 170 -18.98 -10.68 -2.60
CA SER A 170 -20.17 -9.88 -2.33
C SER A 170 -20.61 -9.98 -0.87
N THR A 171 -21.10 -8.91 -0.23
CA THR A 171 -21.22 -7.53 -0.74
C THR A 171 -20.07 -6.63 -0.30
N GLU A 172 -19.29 -7.04 0.71
CA GLU A 172 -18.34 -6.16 1.38
C GLU A 172 -17.17 -5.74 0.49
N CYS A 173 -16.70 -6.61 -0.42
CA CYS A 173 -15.63 -6.26 -1.35
C CYS A 173 -16.12 -5.37 -2.51
N VAL A 174 -17.43 -5.23 -2.72
CA VAL A 174 -17.98 -4.42 -3.83
C VAL A 174 -18.27 -3.00 -3.35
N LYS A 175 -17.20 -2.31 -2.95
CA LYS A 175 -17.20 -0.87 -2.61
C LYS A 175 -16.19 -0.18 -3.50
N THR A 176 -16.48 1.05 -3.93
CA THR A 176 -15.63 1.76 -4.90
C THR A 176 -14.15 1.78 -4.50
N PHE A 177 -13.82 2.07 -3.24
CA PHE A 177 -12.42 2.11 -2.79
C PHE A 177 -11.76 0.73 -2.73
N VAL A 178 -12.52 -0.33 -2.39
CA VAL A 178 -12.00 -1.71 -2.40
C VAL A 178 -11.71 -2.15 -3.84
N VAL A 179 -12.63 -1.88 -4.77
CA VAL A 179 -12.37 -2.20 -6.19
C VAL A 179 -11.18 -1.40 -6.71
N VAL A 180 -11.05 -0.11 -6.38
CA VAL A 180 -9.86 0.68 -6.76
C VAL A 180 -8.58 0.10 -6.15
N HIS A 181 -8.63 -0.37 -4.90
CA HIS A 181 -7.50 -1.03 -4.24
C HIS A 181 -7.04 -2.28 -4.99
N GLU A 182 -7.95 -3.21 -5.27
CA GLU A 182 -7.60 -4.43 -6.02
C GLU A 182 -7.10 -4.12 -7.45
N LEU A 183 -7.70 -3.11 -8.11
CA LEU A 183 -7.24 -2.69 -9.43
C LEU A 183 -5.86 -2.00 -9.41
N MET A 184 -5.44 -1.43 -8.27
CA MET A 184 -4.08 -0.95 -8.09
C MET A 184 -3.07 -2.11 -8.04
N HIS A 185 -3.42 -3.22 -7.39
CA HIS A 185 -2.63 -4.45 -7.45
C HIS A 185 -2.50 -4.97 -8.88
N VAL A 186 -3.61 -5.06 -9.61
CA VAL A 186 -3.63 -5.48 -11.02
C VAL A 186 -2.63 -4.71 -11.88
N ILE A 187 -2.46 -3.40 -11.67
CA ILE A 187 -1.53 -2.57 -12.43
C ILE A 187 -0.10 -2.53 -11.85
N GLY A 188 0.17 -3.26 -10.78
CA GLY A 188 1.53 -3.57 -10.32
C GLY A 188 1.98 -2.91 -9.02
N PHE A 189 1.06 -2.34 -8.22
CA PHE A 189 1.41 -1.70 -6.95
C PHE A 189 1.21 -2.64 -5.76
N PHE A 190 2.13 -2.56 -4.80
CA PHE A 190 2.05 -3.18 -3.47
C PHE A 190 1.57 -2.15 -2.45
N HIS A 191 1.34 -2.59 -1.23
CA HIS A 191 0.92 -1.67 -0.17
C HIS A 191 1.92 -0.55 0.12
N GLU A 192 1.42 0.62 0.47
CA GLU A 192 2.26 1.78 0.83
C GLU A 192 3.14 1.47 2.04
N PHE A 193 2.64 0.67 2.99
CA PHE A 193 3.35 0.34 4.23
C PHE A 193 4.51 -0.65 4.05
N VAL A 194 4.67 -1.26 2.87
CA VAL A 194 5.83 -2.11 2.55
C VAL A 194 6.93 -1.36 1.81
N ARG A 195 6.82 -0.03 1.65
CA ARG A 195 7.89 0.77 1.04
C ARG A 195 9.24 0.61 1.76
N PRO A 196 10.38 0.67 1.05
CA PRO A 196 11.70 0.58 1.67
C PRO A 196 11.98 1.66 2.73
N ASP A 197 11.41 2.86 2.54
CA ASP A 197 11.55 4.02 3.42
C ASP A 197 10.50 4.12 4.54
N ARG A 198 9.56 3.14 4.64
CA ARG A 198 8.41 3.20 5.55
C ARG A 198 8.76 3.39 7.03
N ASP A 199 9.91 2.90 7.48
CA ASP A 199 10.36 3.04 8.89
C ASP A 199 10.69 4.49 9.28
N SER A 200 10.75 5.43 8.34
CA SER A 200 10.82 6.87 8.65
C SER A 200 9.45 7.49 8.95
N TYR A 201 8.37 6.75 8.67
CA TYR A 201 6.98 7.23 8.68
C TYR A 201 6.10 6.41 9.62
N ILE A 202 6.30 5.10 9.73
CA ILE A 202 5.56 4.23 10.64
C ILE A 202 6.48 3.30 11.42
N SER A 203 6.03 2.88 12.60
CA SER A 203 6.55 1.71 13.30
C SER A 203 5.49 0.62 13.38
N ILE A 204 5.93 -0.64 13.35
CA ILE A 204 5.05 -1.82 13.47
C ILE A 204 5.17 -2.39 14.89
N ASP A 205 4.10 -2.29 15.69
CA ASP A 205 3.99 -2.93 17.00
C ASP A 205 3.51 -4.37 16.85
N ARG A 206 4.46 -5.31 16.77
CA ARG A 206 4.17 -6.75 16.69
C ARG A 206 3.36 -7.26 17.88
N SER A 207 3.49 -6.63 19.05
CA SER A 207 2.74 -7.03 20.26
C SER A 207 1.25 -6.64 20.21
N ALA A 208 0.83 -5.87 19.20
CA ALA A 208 -0.58 -5.56 18.97
C ALA A 208 -1.30 -6.61 18.12
N LEU A 209 -0.56 -7.45 17.39
CA LEU A 209 -1.12 -8.55 16.59
C LEU A 209 -1.73 -9.63 17.50
N LYS A 210 -2.63 -10.45 16.93
CA LYS A 210 -3.11 -11.66 17.61
C LYS A 210 -1.94 -12.58 17.96
N PRO A 211 -1.96 -13.31 19.10
CA PRO A 211 -0.84 -14.15 19.52
C PRO A 211 -0.33 -15.11 18.44
N GLU A 212 -1.24 -15.72 17.66
CA GLU A 212 -0.90 -16.63 16.56
C GLU A 212 -0.16 -15.95 15.38
N PHE A 213 -0.21 -14.63 15.29
CA PHE A 213 0.43 -13.83 14.25
C PHE A 213 1.73 -13.16 14.72
N GLN A 214 2.14 -13.37 15.96
CA GLN A 214 3.39 -12.83 16.52
C GLN A 214 4.60 -13.71 16.18
N THR A 215 4.67 -14.21 14.94
CA THR A 215 5.80 -15.00 14.42
C THR A 215 6.62 -14.20 13.42
N ASP A 216 7.86 -14.62 13.17
CA ASP A 216 8.70 -13.97 12.15
C ASP A 216 8.17 -14.27 10.75
N GLU A 217 7.67 -15.49 10.52
CA GLU A 217 7.11 -15.90 9.23
C GLU A 217 5.90 -15.06 8.83
N PHE A 218 4.97 -14.82 9.77
CA PHE A 218 3.83 -13.96 9.54
C PHE A 218 4.27 -12.52 9.27
N PHE A 219 5.23 -12.01 10.04
CA PHE A 219 5.76 -10.66 9.85
C PHE A 219 6.43 -10.51 8.49
N GLU A 220 7.27 -11.46 8.09
CA GLU A 220 7.97 -11.42 6.81
C GLU A 220 7.02 -11.49 5.62
N SER A 221 5.94 -12.27 5.73
CA SER A 221 4.93 -12.38 4.68
C SER A 221 4.02 -11.15 4.57
N ASN A 222 3.76 -10.43 5.67
CA ASN A 222 2.68 -9.43 5.72
C ASN A 222 3.11 -8.01 6.06
N PHE A 223 4.29 -7.83 6.64
CA PHE A 223 4.79 -6.54 7.12
C PHE A 223 6.24 -6.28 6.77
N ALA A 224 6.97 -7.21 6.13
CA ALA A 224 8.32 -6.92 5.66
C ALA A 224 8.33 -5.75 4.66
N LYS A 225 9.42 -5.00 4.68
CA LYS A 225 9.66 -3.99 3.65
C LYS A 225 10.09 -4.67 2.37
N MET A 226 9.64 -4.12 1.26
CA MET A 226 10.17 -4.40 -0.05
C MET A 226 11.64 -3.96 -0.12
N PRO A 227 12.51 -4.72 -0.82
CA PRO A 227 13.88 -4.30 -1.03
C PRO A 227 13.94 -3.08 -1.96
N GLU A 228 14.92 -2.20 -1.74
CA GLU A 228 15.10 -0.96 -2.53
C GLU A 228 15.25 -1.22 -4.03
N SER A 229 15.88 -2.35 -4.40
CA SER A 229 16.06 -2.76 -5.80
C SER A 229 14.74 -3.13 -6.49
N ALA A 230 13.68 -3.33 -5.74
CA ALA A 230 12.41 -3.80 -6.24
C ALA A 230 11.35 -2.70 -6.30
N VAL A 231 11.55 -1.51 -5.73
CA VAL A 231 10.55 -0.43 -5.74
C VAL A 231 11.14 0.89 -6.22
N VAL A 232 10.43 1.59 -7.10
CA VAL A 232 10.78 2.96 -7.50
C VAL A 232 9.79 3.93 -6.87
N LEU A 233 10.26 4.79 -5.96
CA LEU A 233 9.42 5.76 -5.24
C LEU A 233 9.06 7.00 -6.07
N TYR A 234 9.67 7.17 -7.25
CA TYR A 234 9.47 8.34 -8.13
C TYR A 234 9.64 9.71 -7.44
N GLY A 235 10.44 9.78 -6.36
CA GLY A 235 10.68 10.99 -5.58
C GLY A 235 9.48 11.48 -4.77
N ARG A 236 8.45 10.64 -4.57
CA ARG A 236 7.21 11.03 -3.87
C ARG A 236 7.31 10.81 -2.35
N PRO A 237 6.66 11.66 -1.53
CA PRO A 237 6.57 11.45 -0.10
C PRO A 237 5.74 10.19 0.22
N TYR A 238 5.89 9.66 1.43
CA TYR A 238 5.03 8.61 1.95
C TYR A 238 3.58 9.09 2.08
N ASP A 239 2.62 8.31 1.61
CA ASP A 239 1.20 8.68 1.61
C ASP A 239 0.39 7.84 2.60
N TYR A 240 0.25 8.34 3.84
CA TYR A 240 -0.65 7.76 4.83
C TYR A 240 -2.11 7.65 4.35
N GLY A 241 -2.51 8.44 3.35
CA GLY A 241 -3.85 8.45 2.79
C GLY A 241 -4.00 7.63 1.51
N SER A 242 -2.99 6.87 1.07
CA SER A 242 -3.07 6.04 -0.13
C SER A 242 -4.21 5.02 -0.03
N VAL A 243 -4.85 4.69 -1.16
CA VAL A 243 -5.83 3.59 -1.19
C VAL A 243 -5.16 2.24 -0.85
N LEU A 244 -3.85 2.14 -1.05
CA LEU A 244 -3.00 0.99 -0.76
C LEU A 244 -2.34 1.07 0.64
N HIS A 245 -2.68 2.04 1.46
CA HIS A 245 -2.26 2.02 2.86
C HIS A 245 -3.35 1.37 3.70
N TYR A 246 -3.00 0.34 4.47
CA TYR A 246 -3.87 -0.27 5.47
C TYR A 246 -4.19 0.67 6.63
N SER A 247 -5.25 0.38 7.38
CA SER A 247 -5.57 1.05 8.63
C SER A 247 -4.47 0.86 9.66
N LYS A 248 -4.44 1.71 10.69
CA LYS A 248 -3.57 1.55 11.86
C LYS A 248 -3.76 0.21 12.57
N TYR A 249 -4.91 -0.43 12.40
CA TYR A 249 -5.37 -1.59 13.16
C TYR A 249 -5.32 -2.89 12.36
N ALA A 250 -4.83 -2.88 11.13
CA ALA A 250 -4.75 -4.09 10.30
C ALA A 250 -3.99 -5.21 11.04
N GLY A 251 -4.65 -6.37 11.20
CA GLY A 251 -4.11 -7.52 11.94
C GLY A 251 -4.17 -7.43 13.47
N SER A 252 -4.73 -6.35 14.04
CA SER A 252 -4.74 -6.13 15.49
C SER A 252 -5.62 -7.14 16.24
N ALA A 253 -5.14 -7.59 17.40
CA ALA A 253 -5.91 -8.38 18.35
C ALA A 253 -6.97 -7.54 19.09
N ASN A 254 -6.75 -6.23 19.21
CA ASN A 254 -7.58 -5.33 19.99
C ASN A 254 -7.93 -4.09 19.15
N PRO A 255 -9.23 -3.77 18.95
CA PRO A 255 -9.65 -2.64 18.12
C PRO A 255 -9.20 -1.27 18.66
N THR A 256 -8.56 -1.20 19.82
CA THR A 256 -8.01 0.04 20.41
C THR A 256 -6.49 0.13 20.33
N LYS A 257 -5.79 -0.96 20.03
CA LYS A 257 -4.33 -1.00 19.97
C LYS A 257 -3.86 -1.05 18.51
N PRO A 258 -3.24 0.02 17.99
CA PRO A 258 -2.75 0.04 16.61
C PRO A 258 -1.53 -0.86 16.44
N VAL A 259 -1.48 -1.57 15.32
CA VAL A 259 -0.30 -2.30 14.84
C VAL A 259 0.64 -1.33 14.14
N MET A 260 0.12 -0.40 13.34
CA MET A 260 0.93 0.62 12.65
C MET A 260 0.79 1.98 13.34
N ASN A 261 1.91 2.55 13.76
CA ASN A 261 1.97 3.82 14.48
C ASN A 261 2.71 4.87 13.65
N ASN A 262 2.13 6.05 13.43
CA ASN A 262 2.81 7.11 12.68
C ASN A 262 3.93 7.74 13.51
N LEU A 263 5.11 7.86 12.89
CA LEU A 263 6.28 8.55 13.42
C LEU A 263 6.32 10.03 13.00
N GLN A 264 5.66 10.37 11.89
CA GLN A 264 5.44 11.75 11.45
C GLN A 264 4.04 12.23 11.84
N PRO A 265 3.78 13.55 11.91
CA PRO A 265 2.46 14.07 12.23
C PRO A 265 1.40 13.61 11.23
N TRP A 266 0.45 12.80 11.70
CA TRP A 266 -0.74 12.38 10.97
C TRP A 266 -1.91 12.29 11.95
N ASN A 267 -3.07 12.82 11.55
CA ASN A 267 -4.28 12.75 12.36
C ASN A 267 -5.30 11.81 11.71
N GLY A 268 -5.95 10.99 12.54
CA GLY A 268 -6.89 9.98 12.08
C GLY A 268 -6.24 8.64 11.76
N ASP A 269 -7.02 7.80 11.07
CA ASP A 269 -6.59 6.48 10.60
C ASP A 269 -5.79 6.60 9.29
N PHE A 270 -5.15 5.51 8.90
CA PHE A 270 -4.43 5.40 7.63
C PHE A 270 -5.32 4.87 6.51
N GLY A 271 -4.84 5.10 5.28
CA GLY A 271 -5.48 4.97 3.99
C GLY A 271 -6.77 5.80 3.84
N ASN A 272 -7.43 5.65 2.69
CA ASN A 272 -8.69 6.34 2.42
C ASN A 272 -9.82 5.40 1.93
N GLU A 273 -11.06 5.89 1.98
CA GLU A 273 -12.29 5.18 1.53
C GLU A 273 -12.89 5.80 0.24
N TYR A 274 -12.13 6.63 -0.47
CA TYR A 274 -12.60 7.39 -1.64
C TYR A 274 -12.06 6.86 -2.99
N GLY A 275 -10.94 6.13 -2.98
CA GLY A 275 -10.24 5.63 -4.16
C GLY A 275 -8.85 6.25 -4.32
N LEU A 276 -8.40 6.48 -5.56
CA LEU A 276 -7.03 6.97 -5.83
C LEU A 276 -6.77 8.31 -5.13
N SER A 277 -5.75 8.34 -4.27
CA SER A 277 -5.20 9.54 -3.67
C SER A 277 -4.44 10.38 -4.71
N PRO A 278 -4.14 11.67 -4.44
CA PRO A 278 -3.25 12.46 -5.29
C PRO A 278 -1.89 11.81 -5.51
N SER A 279 -1.31 11.15 -4.50
CA SER A 279 -0.03 10.46 -4.65
C SER A 279 -0.17 9.20 -5.50
N ASP A 280 -1.23 8.40 -5.31
CA ASP A 280 -1.51 7.20 -6.12
C ASP A 280 -1.56 7.56 -7.62
N ILE A 281 -2.25 8.65 -7.95
CA ILE A 281 -2.35 9.18 -9.33
C ILE A 281 -0.95 9.50 -9.89
N ILE A 282 -0.12 10.19 -9.11
CA ILE A 282 1.25 10.56 -9.52
C ILE A 282 2.07 9.29 -9.80
N GLU A 283 1.95 8.26 -8.97
CA GLU A 283 2.66 7.00 -9.15
C GLU A 283 2.26 6.26 -10.43
N ILE A 284 0.97 6.13 -10.66
CA ILE A 284 0.44 5.53 -11.90
C ILE A 284 0.99 6.31 -13.10
N CYS A 285 0.97 7.63 -13.02
CA CYS A 285 1.44 8.51 -14.08
C CYS A 285 2.93 8.35 -14.39
N TYR A 286 3.77 8.28 -13.36
CA TYR A 286 5.20 7.99 -13.56
C TYR A 286 5.42 6.58 -14.13
N MET A 287 4.64 5.60 -13.69
CA MET A 287 4.80 4.21 -14.11
C MET A 287 4.34 3.95 -15.55
N TYR A 288 3.21 4.54 -15.97
CA TYR A 288 2.51 4.16 -17.20
C TYR A 288 2.44 5.26 -18.27
N CYS A 289 2.55 6.53 -17.90
CA CYS A 289 2.08 7.62 -18.77
C CYS A 289 3.14 8.39 -19.53
N ASN A 290 4.39 7.87 -19.64
CA ASN A 290 5.50 8.43 -20.43
C ASN A 290 5.49 9.97 -20.47
N SER A 291 5.93 10.60 -19.36
CA SER A 291 5.99 12.04 -19.09
C SER A 291 6.51 12.94 -20.24
N THR A 292 5.69 13.16 -21.27
CA THR A 292 5.86 14.21 -22.28
C THR A 292 4.55 14.86 -22.72
N THR A 293 3.38 14.27 -22.43
CA THR A 293 2.07 14.91 -22.65
C THR A 293 1.33 15.08 -21.32
N THR A 294 1.55 16.23 -20.68
CA THR A 294 0.97 16.69 -19.42
C THR A 294 -0.54 16.92 -19.42
N SER A 295 -1.29 16.31 -20.35
CA SER A 295 -2.74 16.51 -20.45
C SER A 295 -3.55 15.50 -19.63
N ALA A 296 -3.00 14.33 -19.31
CA ALA A 296 -3.73 13.26 -18.59
C ALA A 296 -3.32 13.08 -17.11
N CYS A 297 -2.25 13.75 -16.67
CA CYS A 297 -1.71 13.62 -15.33
C CYS A 297 -1.60 15.00 -14.69
N PRO A 298 -2.35 15.31 -13.61
CA PRO A 298 -2.22 16.59 -12.94
C PRO A 298 -0.80 16.76 -12.42
N ALA A 299 -0.13 17.85 -12.80
CA ALA A 299 1.19 18.18 -12.29
C ALA A 299 1.16 18.27 -10.74
N PRO A 300 2.21 17.80 -10.03
CA PRO A 300 2.25 17.86 -8.58
C PRO A 300 2.09 19.31 -8.10
N LYS A 301 0.97 19.63 -7.44
CA LYS A 301 0.85 20.89 -6.71
C LYS A 301 1.71 20.78 -5.46
N THR A 302 2.78 21.56 -5.40
CA THR A 302 3.59 21.71 -4.17
C THR A 302 2.72 22.34 -3.09
N THR A 303 2.24 21.54 -2.14
CA THR A 303 1.48 22.03 -1.00
C THR A 303 2.46 22.50 0.08
N THR A 304 2.70 23.81 0.16
CA THR A 304 3.40 24.41 1.30
C THR A 304 2.50 24.30 2.54
N SER A 305 2.85 23.42 3.49
CA SER A 305 2.17 23.40 4.78
C SER A 305 2.60 24.63 5.60
N THR A 306 1.62 25.45 5.97
CA THR A 306 1.85 26.58 6.89
C THR A 306 1.57 26.07 8.30
N THR A 307 2.61 25.92 9.12
CA THR A 307 2.46 25.50 10.52
C THR A 307 2.25 26.72 11.41
N THR A 308 1.02 26.94 11.87
CA THR A 308 0.70 27.99 12.84
C THR A 308 1.11 27.56 14.25
N LYS A 309 2.18 28.15 14.80
CA LYS A 309 2.58 27.94 16.20
C LYS A 309 1.78 28.88 17.10
N VAL A 310 0.90 28.33 17.94
CA VAL A 310 0.09 29.12 18.89
C VAL A 310 0.87 29.28 20.20
N THR A 311 1.32 30.50 20.50
CA THR A 311 1.88 30.87 21.80
C THR A 311 0.78 31.53 22.65
N LYS A 312 0.46 30.96 23.82
CA LYS A 312 -0.50 31.54 24.77
C LYS A 312 0.21 32.53 25.69
N THR A 313 -0.27 33.78 25.72
CA THR A 313 0.11 34.78 26.74
C THR A 313 -1.12 35.14 27.55
N THR A 314 -1.02 35.07 28.89
CA THR A 314 -2.13 35.36 29.82
C THR A 314 -1.98 36.78 30.39
N THR A 315 -3.01 37.62 30.29
CA THR A 315 -3.08 38.91 31.00
C THR A 315 -4.40 38.99 31.77
N SER A 316 -4.36 39.45 33.02
CA SER A 316 -5.52 39.60 33.91
C SER A 316 -5.90 41.07 34.08
N THR A 317 -7.18 41.41 33.88
CA THR A 317 -7.72 42.75 34.17
C THR A 317 -8.97 42.63 35.05
N THR A 318 -9.09 43.51 36.05
CA THR A 318 -10.17 43.54 37.04
C THR A 318 -11.19 44.62 36.68
N THR A 319 -12.49 44.28 36.59
CA THR A 319 -13.56 45.27 36.36
C THR A 319 -14.60 45.18 37.49
N LYS A 320 -14.89 46.31 38.15
CA LYS A 320 -15.99 46.48 39.11
C LYS A 320 -17.33 46.56 38.36
N VAL A 321 -18.33 45.80 38.81
CA VAL A 321 -19.71 45.86 38.29
C VAL A 321 -20.63 46.40 39.40
N THR A 322 -21.29 47.52 39.12
CA THR A 322 -22.41 48.08 39.90
C THR A 322 -23.74 47.45 39.45
N LYS A 323 -24.60 47.11 40.42
CA LYS A 323 -25.89 46.42 40.25
C LYS A 323 -27.07 47.42 40.29
N PRO A 324 -28.12 47.27 39.45
CA PRO A 324 -29.41 47.90 39.69
C PRO A 324 -30.33 47.04 40.57
N THR A 325 -31.07 47.72 41.44
CA THR A 325 -31.98 47.18 42.46
C THR A 325 -33.41 47.12 41.93
N THR A 326 -34.11 45.99 42.13
CA THR A 326 -35.57 45.95 42.20
C THR A 326 -36.02 44.99 43.31
N SER A 327 -37.00 45.44 44.08
CA SER A 327 -37.51 44.91 45.34
C SER A 327 -38.58 43.83 45.16
N THR A 328 -38.52 42.73 45.94
CA THR A 328 -39.70 42.15 46.62
C THR A 328 -39.25 41.30 47.83
N THR A 329 -40.01 41.45 48.90
CA THR A 329 -39.86 40.94 50.26
C THR A 329 -39.89 39.40 50.34
N THR A 330 -38.96 38.77 51.05
CA THR A 330 -39.17 37.77 52.15
C THR A 330 -37.81 37.37 52.75
N LYS A 331 -37.77 37.28 54.08
CA LYS A 331 -36.61 37.18 54.96
C LYS A 331 -35.96 35.78 54.93
N LYS A 332 -34.68 35.67 54.50
CA LYS A 332 -33.76 34.61 54.96
C LYS A 332 -32.29 35.03 54.74
N THR A 333 -31.52 35.06 55.82
CA THR A 333 -30.11 35.47 55.87
C THR A 333 -29.21 34.33 55.37
N THR A 334 -28.45 34.57 54.29
CA THR A 334 -27.32 33.70 53.90
C THR A 334 -26.19 34.54 53.29
N THR A 335 -25.03 34.54 53.94
CA THR A 335 -23.81 35.25 53.52
C THR A 335 -23.14 34.51 52.34
N THR A 336 -22.84 35.20 51.22
CA THR A 336 -22.08 34.63 50.09
C THR A 336 -20.83 35.46 49.76
N LYS A 337 -19.70 34.76 49.56
CA LYS A 337 -18.35 35.29 49.27
C LYS A 337 -18.17 35.50 47.74
N PRO A 338 -17.39 36.50 47.26
CA PRO A 338 -17.25 36.74 45.81
C PRO A 338 -16.47 35.64 45.08
N LYS A 339 -16.92 35.23 43.88
CA LYS A 339 -16.20 34.36 42.94
C LYS A 339 -15.49 35.20 41.87
N THR A 340 -14.21 34.91 41.63
CA THR A 340 -13.38 35.49 40.56
C THR A 340 -13.58 34.72 39.25
N VAL A 341 -13.86 35.42 38.14
CA VAL A 341 -13.94 34.83 36.79
C VAL A 341 -12.66 35.18 36.01
N LYS A 342 -11.93 34.17 35.50
CA LYS A 342 -10.81 34.34 34.56
C LYS A 342 -11.31 34.10 33.14
N THR A 343 -11.18 35.09 32.26
CA THR A 343 -11.45 34.95 30.82
C THR A 343 -10.13 34.84 30.06
N THR A 344 -9.99 33.84 29.19
CA THR A 344 -8.81 33.64 28.32
C THR A 344 -9.19 34.03 26.90
N THR A 345 -8.44 34.93 26.27
CA THR A 345 -8.64 35.30 24.86
C THR A 345 -7.37 35.01 24.06
N THR A 346 -7.47 34.23 22.99
CA THR A 346 -6.38 33.93 22.05
C THR A 346 -6.46 34.85 20.84
N LYS A 347 -5.37 35.53 20.49
CA LYS A 347 -5.25 36.31 19.25
C LYS A 347 -4.17 35.68 18.36
N PRO A 348 -4.43 35.41 17.06
CA PRO A 348 -3.41 34.88 16.15
C PRO A 348 -2.37 35.96 15.84
N VAL A 349 -1.09 35.57 15.82
CA VAL A 349 0.01 36.37 15.28
C VAL A 349 0.65 35.57 14.14
N THR A 350 0.73 36.15 12.96
CA THR A 350 1.33 35.55 11.77
C THR A 350 2.76 36.05 11.63
N THR A 351 3.74 35.13 11.61
CA THR A 351 5.13 35.44 11.23
C THR A 351 5.53 34.57 10.05
N THR A 352 5.94 35.21 8.96
CA THR A 352 6.46 34.55 7.75
C THR A 352 7.98 34.44 7.88
N SER A 353 8.53 33.23 7.84
CA SER A 353 9.96 33.02 7.63
C SER A 353 10.19 32.39 6.26
N THR A 354 11.09 32.98 5.48
CA THR A 354 11.55 32.46 4.19
C THR A 354 12.92 31.84 4.40
N THR A 355 13.06 30.53 4.25
CA THR A 355 14.37 29.88 4.14
C THR A 355 14.80 29.87 2.67
N GLY A 356 16.02 30.35 2.43
CA GLY A 356 16.56 30.66 1.11
C GLY A 356 16.82 29.44 0.23
N LYS A 357 16.77 29.69 -1.09
CA LYS A 357 17.09 28.76 -2.18
C LYS A 357 18.46 28.09 -1.97
N CYS A 358 18.49 26.76 -2.00
CA CYS A 358 19.68 26.03 -2.43
C CYS A 358 19.62 25.89 -3.96
N THR A 359 20.37 26.73 -4.67
CA THR A 359 20.56 26.58 -6.11
C THR A 359 21.65 25.55 -6.37
N THR A 360 21.28 24.35 -6.83
CA THR A 360 22.22 23.45 -7.48
C THR A 360 22.40 23.90 -8.94
N LYS A 361 23.40 24.74 -9.19
CA LYS A 361 23.96 24.90 -10.54
C LYS A 361 24.62 23.57 -10.93
N ARG A 362 24.12 22.95 -11.99
CA ARG A 362 24.81 21.87 -12.71
C ARG A 362 26.17 22.40 -13.21
N PRO A 363 27.31 21.75 -12.91
CA PRO A 363 28.58 22.11 -13.53
C PRO A 363 28.48 21.86 -15.04
N ALA A 364 28.90 22.85 -15.82
CA ALA A 364 29.07 22.72 -17.26
C ALA A 364 30.14 21.64 -17.55
N SER A 365 29.84 20.78 -18.51
CA SER A 365 30.77 19.83 -19.12
C SER A 365 32.00 20.59 -19.63
N ALA A 366 33.16 20.28 -19.07
CA ALA A 366 34.44 20.71 -19.61
C ALA A 366 34.79 19.80 -20.79
N THR A 367 34.72 20.34 -22.00
CA THR A 367 35.34 19.79 -23.20
C THR A 367 36.85 19.78 -23.04
N LYS A 368 37.48 18.64 -23.38
CA LYS A 368 38.90 18.57 -23.78
C LYS A 368 39.03 17.83 -25.12
N PRO A 369 40.06 18.15 -25.92
CA PRO A 369 40.09 17.95 -27.36
C PRO A 369 40.51 16.52 -27.73
N GLY A 370 40.09 16.12 -28.93
CA GLY A 370 40.12 14.74 -29.42
C GLY A 370 41.48 14.15 -29.76
N TYR A 371 41.42 12.87 -30.09
CA TYR A 371 42.40 12.19 -30.92
C TYR A 371 41.67 11.26 -31.90
N HIS A 372 42.12 11.32 -33.15
CA HIS A 372 41.63 10.62 -34.32
C HIS A 372 41.73 9.09 -34.22
N GLY A 373 40.79 8.39 -34.86
CA GLY A 373 40.88 6.96 -35.11
C GLY A 373 39.66 6.42 -35.85
N SER A 374 39.63 6.62 -37.17
CA SER A 374 38.66 6.07 -38.11
C SER A 374 38.66 4.54 -38.14
N TRP A 375 37.50 3.88 -38.06
CA TRP A 375 37.28 2.57 -38.69
C TRP A 375 35.85 2.43 -39.20
N GLN A 376 35.77 1.97 -40.45
CA GLN A 376 34.59 1.88 -41.30
C GLN A 376 33.62 0.76 -40.88
N PHE A 377 32.35 0.98 -41.20
CA PHE A 377 31.26 0.02 -41.12
C PHE A 377 31.47 -1.15 -42.10
N GLN A 378 31.30 -2.38 -41.60
CA GLN A 378 30.89 -3.53 -42.41
C GLN A 378 29.72 -4.24 -41.73
N THR A 379 28.62 -4.33 -42.47
CA THR A 379 27.39 -5.04 -42.16
C THR A 379 27.55 -6.54 -42.41
N LEU A 380 27.05 -7.39 -41.51
CA LEU A 380 26.99 -8.85 -41.72
C LEU A 380 25.55 -9.37 -41.69
N ASP A 381 25.20 -10.10 -42.76
CA ASP A 381 23.96 -10.82 -43.07
C ASP A 381 23.89 -12.17 -42.33
N PRO A 382 22.74 -12.58 -41.77
CA PRO A 382 22.58 -13.84 -41.05
C PRO A 382 22.21 -15.01 -41.98
N ARG A 383 23.08 -16.03 -42.10
CA ARG A 383 22.70 -17.40 -42.51
C ARG A 383 23.85 -18.40 -42.30
N SER A 384 23.62 -19.47 -41.51
CA SER A 384 24.24 -20.84 -41.53
C SER A 384 24.82 -21.37 -40.18
N PRO A 385 24.81 -22.71 -39.92
CA PRO A 385 24.43 -23.38 -38.65
C PRO A 385 25.59 -24.00 -37.81
N PRO A 386 25.33 -24.72 -36.68
CA PRO A 386 26.27 -24.85 -35.56
C PRO A 386 27.12 -26.13 -35.59
N HIS A 387 28.36 -26.05 -35.09
CA HIS A 387 29.16 -27.23 -34.76
C HIS A 387 29.93 -27.10 -33.43
N ARG A 388 29.54 -27.99 -32.50
CA ARG A 388 30.32 -28.85 -31.58
C ARG A 388 31.52 -28.29 -30.78
N ASN A 389 31.33 -28.38 -29.46
CA ASN A 389 32.22 -28.94 -28.43
C ASN A 389 33.73 -28.99 -28.71
N TYR A 390 34.52 -28.30 -27.89
CA TYR A 390 35.78 -28.85 -27.38
C TYR A 390 36.04 -28.45 -25.91
N ARG A 391 36.70 -29.39 -25.25
CA ARG A 391 36.96 -29.58 -23.83
C ARG A 391 38.14 -28.71 -23.34
N VAL A 392 38.12 -28.46 -22.04
CA VAL A 392 39.14 -27.84 -21.15
C VAL A 392 40.56 -28.40 -21.37
N PRO A 393 41.63 -27.67 -20.98
CA PRO A 393 42.26 -28.05 -19.71
C PRO A 393 42.65 -26.90 -18.77
N SER A 394 42.66 -27.28 -17.49
CA SER A 394 43.05 -26.60 -16.27
C SER A 394 44.53 -26.22 -16.21
N HIS A 395 44.83 -25.07 -15.60
CA HIS A 395 46.12 -24.84 -14.93
C HIS A 395 45.93 -24.27 -13.53
N ASP A 396 46.28 -25.11 -12.56
CA ASP A 396 46.76 -24.74 -11.24
C ASP A 396 48.03 -23.89 -11.36
N HIS A 397 48.16 -22.84 -10.56
CA HIS A 397 49.44 -22.52 -9.95
C HIS A 397 49.31 -21.90 -8.56
N HIS A 398 49.93 -22.62 -7.63
CA HIS A 398 50.20 -22.30 -6.24
C HIS A 398 51.27 -21.20 -6.09
N HIS A 399 51.15 -20.49 -4.96
CA HIS A 399 52.20 -19.85 -4.16
C HIS A 399 52.98 -18.66 -4.72
N LYS A 400 52.73 -17.49 -4.13
CA LYS A 400 53.56 -16.96 -3.03
C LYS A 400 52.72 -16.15 -2.05
#